data_AF-A0A135WMC5-F1
#
_entry.id   AF-A0A135WMC5-F1
#
_cell.length_a   1.000
_cell.length_b   1.000
_cell.length_c   1.000
_cell.angle_alpha   90.00
_cell.angle_beta   90.00
_cell.angle_gamma   90.00
#
_symmetry.space_group_name_H-M   'P 1'
#
loop_
_entity.id
_entity.type
_entity.pdbx_description
1 polymer ?
#
loop_
_entity_poly.entity_id
_entity_poly.type
_entity_poly.pdbx_seq_one_letter_code
_entity_poly.pdbx_strand_id
1 'polypeptide(L)'
;MNLMKKIISTAFLLVISVSANMVSAQMQAFSKAQMQAIQSDNVTTFKKNFAKADYNKCLAVKDDALSALGFSSLYGRNNIVKFLLDNQADVNKECNGKTPLALAKLGKKEQTEQLLIQKGAK
;
A
#
# COMPACT_ATOMS: atom_id res chain seq x y z
N MET A 1 -56.73 3.17 -1.45
CA MET A 1 -55.63 2.18 -1.66
C MET A 1 -54.42 2.89 -2.27
N ASN A 2 -53.67 3.70 -1.50
CA ASN A 2 -52.39 4.32 -1.91
C ASN A 2 -51.83 5.20 -0.77
N LEU A 3 -51.49 4.60 0.38
CA LEU A 3 -50.77 5.33 1.43
C LEU A 3 -49.64 4.55 2.12
N MET A 4 -49.58 3.22 1.95
CA MET A 4 -48.47 2.40 2.50
C MET A 4 -47.25 2.26 1.57
N LYS A 5 -47.32 2.68 0.30
CA LYS A 5 -46.18 2.56 -0.64
C LYS A 5 -45.20 3.73 -0.62
N LYS A 6 -45.54 4.86 0.02
CA LYS A 6 -44.66 6.05 0.05
C LYS A 6 -43.73 6.10 1.27
N ILE A 7 -44.04 5.37 2.34
CA ILE A 7 -43.22 5.38 3.57
C ILE A 7 -42.07 4.37 3.47
N ILE A 8 -42.25 3.27 2.73
CA ILE A 8 -41.21 2.24 2.55
C ILE A 8 -40.12 2.68 1.55
N SER A 9 -40.44 3.60 0.62
CA SER A 9 -39.48 4.07 -0.39
C SER A 9 -38.53 5.17 0.11
N THR A 10 -38.89 5.91 1.15
CA THR A 10 -38.05 6.98 1.72
C THR A 10 -37.42 6.60 3.06
N ALA A 11 -37.94 5.59 3.76
CA ALA A 11 -37.31 5.06 4.97
C ALA A 11 -36.10 4.15 4.68
N PHE A 12 -35.91 3.68 3.43
CA PHE A 12 -34.74 2.87 3.05
C PHE A 12 -33.54 3.72 2.58
N LEU A 13 -33.70 5.04 2.46
CA LEU A 13 -32.63 5.96 2.05
C LEU A 13 -32.06 6.81 3.21
N LEU A 14 -32.47 6.52 4.45
CA LEU A 14 -31.93 7.13 5.67
C LEU A 14 -31.14 6.13 6.53
N VAL A 15 -30.47 5.15 5.90
CA VAL A 15 -29.28 4.54 6.51
C VAL A 15 -28.04 5.32 6.06
N ILE A 16 -28.06 6.62 6.35
CA ILE A 16 -26.85 7.44 6.39
C ILE A 16 -26.88 8.09 7.77
N SER A 17 -26.18 7.51 8.74
CA SER A 17 -25.52 8.33 9.77
C SER A 17 -24.56 7.49 10.59
N VAL A 18 -23.31 7.52 10.12
CA VAL A 18 -22.07 7.60 10.90
C VAL A 18 -21.93 6.53 12.00
N SER A 19 -21.05 5.55 11.82
CA SER A 19 -19.65 5.90 11.76
C SER A 19 -18.84 5.13 10.71
N ALA A 20 -18.72 5.72 9.52
CA ALA A 20 -17.45 5.67 8.79
C ALA A 20 -16.28 6.27 9.62
N ASN A 21 -16.60 6.90 10.76
CA ASN A 21 -15.66 7.29 11.82
C ASN A 21 -15.39 6.18 12.87
N MET A 22 -15.82 4.94 12.63
CA MET A 22 -15.26 3.73 13.26
C MET A 22 -14.64 2.82 12.18
N VAL A 23 -13.80 3.39 11.31
CA VAL A 23 -12.59 2.65 10.94
C VAL A 23 -11.54 3.07 11.97
N SER A 24 -11.68 2.55 13.18
CA SER A 24 -10.64 2.67 14.19
C SER A 24 -9.38 2.01 13.66
N ALA A 25 -8.46 2.81 13.12
CA ALA A 25 -7.02 2.54 13.03
C ALA A 25 -6.54 1.23 12.36
N GLN A 26 -7.40 0.47 11.67
CA GLN A 26 -6.96 -0.74 10.98
C GLN A 26 -6.29 -0.35 9.66
N MET A 27 -4.97 -0.32 9.68
CA MET A 27 -4.16 -0.17 8.47
C MET A 27 -4.58 -1.24 7.46
N GLN A 28 -4.86 -0.84 6.22
CA GLN A 28 -5.20 -1.75 5.15
C GLN A 28 -4.10 -2.81 4.99
N ALA A 29 -4.44 -4.09 4.96
CA ALA A 29 -3.45 -5.15 4.73
C ALA A 29 -3.12 -5.31 3.24
N PHE A 30 -1.91 -5.79 2.93
CA PHE A 30 -1.62 -6.26 1.58
C PHE A 30 -2.58 -7.39 1.19
N SER A 31 -3.21 -7.26 0.03
CA SER A 31 -3.95 -8.39 -0.54
C SER A 31 -2.98 -9.47 -1.04
N LYS A 32 -3.46 -10.72 -1.15
CA LYS A 32 -2.68 -11.80 -1.77
C LYS A 32 -2.18 -11.42 -3.17
N ALA A 33 -3.03 -10.78 -3.97
CA ALA A 33 -2.69 -10.34 -5.32
C ALA A 33 -1.61 -9.26 -5.32
N GLN A 34 -1.66 -8.32 -4.37
CA GLN A 34 -0.62 -7.30 -4.19
C GLN A 34 0.72 -7.91 -3.77
N MET A 35 0.72 -8.86 -2.83
CA MET A 35 1.96 -9.56 -2.44
C MET A 35 2.54 -10.35 -3.62
N GLN A 36 1.70 -11.08 -4.37
CA GLN A 36 2.13 -11.81 -5.57
C GLN A 36 2.67 -10.86 -6.65
N ALA A 37 2.03 -9.70 -6.85
CA ALA A 37 2.50 -8.68 -7.79
C ALA A 37 3.90 -8.17 -7.43
N ILE A 38 4.14 -7.86 -6.15
CA ILE A 38 5.49 -7.47 -5.67
C ILE A 38 6.48 -8.62 -5.84
N GLN A 39 6.13 -9.83 -5.42
CA GLN A 39 7.00 -11.01 -5.53
C GLN A 39 7.43 -11.31 -6.96
N SER A 40 6.56 -11.05 -7.94
CA SER A 40 6.85 -11.28 -9.36
C SER A 40 7.90 -10.34 -9.95
N ASP A 41 8.18 -9.21 -9.28
CA ASP A 41 9.01 -8.10 -9.80
C ASP A 41 8.61 -7.62 -11.21
N ASN A 42 7.33 -7.80 -11.58
CA ASN A 42 6.78 -7.40 -12.85
C ASN A 42 5.97 -6.10 -12.70
N VAL A 43 6.47 -5.02 -13.29
CA VAL A 43 5.85 -3.68 -13.19
C VAL A 43 4.43 -3.63 -13.76
N THR A 44 4.13 -4.40 -14.82
CA THR A 44 2.78 -4.47 -15.39
C THR A 44 1.80 -5.12 -14.41
N THR A 45 2.19 -6.22 -13.77
CA THR A 45 1.38 -6.87 -12.73
C THR A 45 1.24 -5.97 -11.50
N PHE A 46 2.31 -5.27 -11.11
CA PHE A 46 2.27 -4.29 -10.03
C PHE A 46 1.23 -3.18 -10.29
N LYS A 47 1.26 -2.54 -11.47
CA LYS A 47 0.32 -1.48 -11.84
C LYS A 47 -1.14 -1.91 -11.82
N LYS A 48 -1.45 -3.17 -12.13
CA LYS A 48 -2.81 -3.71 -12.05
C LYS A 48 -3.34 -3.84 -10.61
N ASN A 49 -2.45 -3.89 -9.62
CA ASN A 49 -2.79 -4.19 -8.23
C ASN A 49 -2.57 -3.01 -7.26
N PHE A 50 -1.99 -1.90 -7.74
CA PHE A 50 -1.70 -0.71 -6.93
C PHE A 50 -2.09 0.56 -7.68
N ALA A 51 -2.93 1.38 -7.05
CA ALA A 51 -3.15 2.74 -7.53
C ALA A 51 -1.95 3.63 -7.15
N LYS A 52 -1.67 4.67 -7.96
CA LYS A 52 -0.57 5.60 -7.67
C LYS A 52 -0.72 6.28 -6.30
N ALA A 53 -1.96 6.55 -5.88
CA ALA A 53 -2.27 7.08 -4.56
C ALA A 53 -1.85 6.16 -3.39
N ASP A 54 -1.55 4.88 -3.67
CA ASP A 54 -1.18 3.88 -2.67
C ASP A 54 0.34 3.71 -2.49
N TYR A 55 1.17 4.33 -3.34
CA TYR A 55 2.63 4.06 -3.34
C TYR A 55 3.31 4.41 -2.01
N ASN A 56 2.76 5.40 -1.29
CA ASN A 56 3.25 5.86 0.01
C ASN A 56 2.38 5.38 1.19
N LYS A 57 1.39 4.49 0.96
CA LYS A 57 0.60 3.91 2.04
C LYS A 57 1.43 2.85 2.77
N CYS A 58 1.31 2.82 4.08
CA CYS A 58 1.76 1.70 4.89
C CYS A 58 0.65 0.66 4.94
N LEU A 59 0.96 -0.56 4.55
CA LEU A 59 0.02 -1.66 4.48
C LEU A 59 0.46 -2.77 5.43
N ALA A 60 -0.50 -3.33 6.17
CA ALA A 60 -0.22 -4.39 7.13
C ALA A 60 0.24 -5.68 6.42
N VAL A 61 1.22 -6.35 7.01
CA VAL A 61 1.75 -7.65 6.61
C VAL A 61 2.07 -8.45 7.88
N LYS A 62 1.23 -9.45 8.17
CA LYS A 62 1.27 -10.16 9.46
C LYS A 62 1.25 -9.15 10.63
N ASP A 63 2.25 -9.19 11.51
CA ASP A 63 2.39 -8.33 12.69
C ASP A 63 3.23 -7.07 12.42
N ASP A 64 3.41 -6.69 11.15
CA ASP A 64 4.20 -5.53 10.73
C ASP A 64 3.43 -4.67 9.70
N ALA A 65 3.98 -3.52 9.32
CA ALA A 65 3.44 -2.68 8.24
C ALA A 65 4.56 -2.15 7.35
N LEU A 66 4.38 -2.28 6.03
CA LEU A 66 5.37 -1.87 5.03
C LEU A 66 4.72 -1.02 3.93
N SER A 67 5.46 -0.10 3.34
CA SER A 67 5.05 0.49 2.05
C SER A 67 5.31 -0.49 0.90
N ALA A 68 4.72 -0.24 -0.27
CA ALA A 68 5.03 -1.02 -1.47
C ALA A 68 6.53 -0.97 -1.80
N LEU A 69 7.16 0.20 -1.62
CA LEU A 69 8.60 0.38 -1.78
C LEU A 69 9.38 -0.40 -0.71
N GLY A 70 8.96 -0.37 0.56
CA GLY A 70 9.60 -1.11 1.64
C GLY A 70 9.55 -2.63 1.45
N PHE A 71 8.38 -3.19 1.12
CA PHE A 71 8.24 -4.61 0.81
C PHE A 71 9.11 -5.01 -0.39
N SER A 72 9.05 -4.24 -1.47
CA SER A 72 9.88 -4.48 -2.67
C SER A 72 11.37 -4.42 -2.32
N SER A 73 11.76 -3.53 -1.43
CA SER A 73 13.14 -3.35 -0.99
C SER A 73 13.64 -4.52 -0.15
N LEU A 74 12.83 -5.03 0.78
CA LEU A 74 13.16 -6.19 1.61
C LEU A 74 13.52 -7.44 0.77
N TYR A 75 12.82 -7.62 -0.35
CA TYR A 75 12.99 -8.79 -1.21
C TYR A 75 13.82 -8.54 -2.48
N GLY A 76 14.35 -7.34 -2.67
CA GLY A 76 15.21 -7.01 -3.81
C GLY A 76 14.48 -6.96 -5.15
N ARG A 77 13.22 -6.52 -5.17
CA ARG A 77 12.37 -6.41 -6.37
C ARG A 77 12.74 -5.13 -7.13
N ASN A 78 13.92 -5.15 -7.75
CA ASN A 78 14.59 -3.96 -8.27
C ASN A 78 13.84 -3.28 -9.43
N ASN A 79 13.06 -4.01 -10.22
CA ASN A 79 12.25 -3.39 -11.28
C ASN A 79 11.12 -2.56 -10.68
N ILE A 80 10.44 -3.11 -9.67
CA ILE A 80 9.38 -2.39 -8.94
C ILE A 80 9.96 -1.25 -8.12
N VAL A 81 11.12 -1.42 -7.46
CA VAL A 81 11.81 -0.35 -6.71
C VAL A 81 12.11 0.83 -7.63
N LYS A 82 12.75 0.60 -8.80
CA LYS A 82 13.02 1.66 -9.79
C LYS A 82 11.72 2.35 -10.22
N PHE A 83 10.73 1.56 -10.61
CA PHE A 83 9.43 2.08 -11.04
C PHE A 83 8.78 2.98 -9.98
N LEU A 84 8.76 2.57 -8.72
CA LEU A 84 8.20 3.34 -7.62
C LEU A 84 8.95 4.66 -7.40
N LEU A 85 10.28 4.62 -7.39
CA LEU A 85 11.13 5.81 -7.22
C LEU A 85 10.97 6.80 -8.38
N ASP A 86 10.90 6.30 -9.62
CA ASP A 86 10.64 7.12 -10.81
C ASP A 86 9.23 7.71 -10.81
N ASN A 87 8.31 7.14 -10.03
CA ASN A 87 6.94 7.63 -9.83
C ASN A 87 6.75 8.38 -8.51
N GLN A 88 7.82 8.94 -7.96
CA GLN A 88 7.80 9.81 -6.78
C GLN A 88 7.25 9.13 -5.51
N ALA A 89 7.41 7.80 -5.40
CA ALA A 89 7.30 7.16 -4.09
C ALA A 89 8.35 7.78 -3.16
N ASP A 90 7.96 8.07 -1.92
CA ASP A 90 8.85 8.63 -0.91
C ASP A 90 9.90 7.58 -0.55
N VAL A 91 11.13 7.85 -0.97
CA VAL A 91 12.31 7.00 -0.77
C VAL A 91 12.59 6.73 0.71
N ASN A 92 12.16 7.65 1.59
CA ASN A 92 12.33 7.57 3.04
C ASN A 92 11.02 7.20 3.75
N LYS A 93 10.00 6.71 3.02
CA LYS A 93 8.69 6.39 3.61
C LYS A 93 8.82 5.34 4.71
N GLU A 94 8.75 5.80 5.95
CA GLU A 94 8.80 4.93 7.11
C GLU A 94 7.43 4.29 7.37
N CYS A 95 7.44 2.98 7.60
CA CYS A 95 6.31 2.22 8.11
C CYS A 95 6.79 1.35 9.28
N ASN A 96 6.11 1.47 10.42
CA ASN A 96 6.46 0.77 11.66
C ASN A 96 7.97 0.86 12.02
N GLY A 97 8.54 2.08 11.96
CA GLY A 97 9.94 2.34 12.29
C GLY A 97 10.96 1.86 11.24
N LYS A 98 10.53 1.37 10.07
CA LYS A 98 11.41 0.83 9.04
C LYS A 98 11.31 1.64 7.75
N THR A 99 12.43 2.20 7.30
CA THR A 99 12.56 2.82 5.98
C THR A 99 12.82 1.76 4.90
N PRO A 100 12.60 2.07 3.61
CA PRO A 100 12.97 1.17 2.52
C PRO A 100 14.44 0.76 2.54
N LEU A 101 15.36 1.68 2.91
CA LEU A 101 16.78 1.38 3.02
C LEU A 101 17.10 0.42 4.17
N ALA A 102 16.45 0.59 5.33
CA ALA A 102 16.60 -0.34 6.45
C ALA A 102 16.13 -1.76 6.07
N LEU A 103 15.04 -1.85 5.30
CA LEU A 103 14.50 -3.12 4.82
C LEU A 103 15.41 -3.78 3.76
N ALA A 104 15.99 -3.00 2.85
CA ALA A 104 16.97 -3.51 1.89
C ALA A 104 18.20 -4.10 2.60
N LYS A 105 18.72 -3.41 3.62
CA LYS A 105 19.82 -3.89 4.47
C LYS A 105 19.45 -5.18 5.22
N LEU A 106 18.27 -5.22 5.84
CA LEU A 106 17.76 -6.41 6.52
C LEU A 106 17.66 -7.62 5.57
N GLY A 107 17.21 -7.37 4.34
CA GLY A 107 17.11 -8.38 3.28
C GLY A 107 18.43 -8.73 2.60
N LYS A 108 19.54 -8.03 2.93
CA LYS A 108 20.84 -8.12 2.24
C LYS A 108 20.67 -7.93 0.73
N LYS A 109 20.16 -6.76 0.33
CA LYS A 109 19.82 -6.41 -1.06
C LYS A 109 20.69 -5.26 -1.53
N GLU A 110 21.97 -5.53 -1.78
CA GLU A 110 22.99 -4.50 -2.05
C GLU A 110 22.63 -3.64 -3.28
N GLN A 111 22.13 -4.25 -4.36
CA GLN A 111 21.68 -3.50 -5.54
C GLN A 111 20.51 -2.56 -5.20
N THR A 112 19.59 -3.01 -4.36
CA THR A 112 18.45 -2.19 -3.91
C THR A 112 18.91 -1.04 -3.03
N GLU A 113 19.85 -1.28 -2.12
CA GLU A 113 20.44 -0.24 -1.28
C GLU A 113 21.06 0.87 -2.14
N GLN A 114 21.83 0.48 -3.17
CA GLN A 114 22.41 1.44 -4.11
C GLN A 114 21.35 2.26 -4.83
N LEU A 115 20.27 1.63 -5.33
CA LEU A 115 19.16 2.33 -5.99
C LEU A 115 18.48 3.35 -5.06
N LEU A 116 18.26 2.97 -3.79
CA LEU A 116 17.63 3.83 -2.80
C LEU A 116 18.54 5.01 -2.43
N ILE A 117 19.84 4.76 -2.18
CA ILE A 117 20.83 5.80 -1.86
C ILE A 117 20.96 6.80 -3.01
N GLN A 118 21.03 6.32 -4.25
CA GLN A 118 21.07 7.17 -5.46
C GLN A 118 19.84 8.08 -5.58
N LYS A 119 18.70 7.68 -5.01
CA LYS A 119 17.45 8.45 -5.00
C LYS A 119 17.24 9.27 -3.71
N GLY A 120 18.26 9.38 -2.86
CA GLY A 120 18.24 10.23 -1.66
C GLY A 120 17.73 9.54 -0.39
N ALA A 121 17.82 8.21 -0.31
CA ALA A 121 17.62 7.51 0.95
C ALA A 121 18.69 7.93 1.99
N LYS A 122 18.27 8.15 3.23
CA LYS A 122 19.12 8.54 4.35
C LYS A 122 18.92 7.63 5.56
#